data_AF-D5WX38-F1
#
_entry.id   AF-D5WX38-F1
#
_cell.length_a   1.000
_cell.length_b   1.000
_cell.length_c   1.000
_cell.angle_alpha   90.00
_cell.angle_beta   90.00
_cell.angle_gamma   90.00
#
_symmetry.space_group_name_H-M   'P 1'
#
loop_
_entity.id
_entity.type
_entity.pdbx_description
1 polymer ?
#
loop_
_entity_poly.entity_id
_entity_poly.type
_entity_poly.pdbx_seq_one_letter_code
_entity_poly.pdbx_strand_id
1 'polypeptide(L)'
;MHDYIRERTIKIGEYIVETRNTVRTIAREFGVSKSTVHKDLTERLPEINPELASRVKEILEYHKSIRHLRGGEATKNKYRNGQSSSPRTMVNTLL
;
A
#
# COMPACT_ATOMS: atom_id res chain seq x y z
N MET A 1 9.56 -3.06 -22.03
CA MET A 1 9.24 -2.10 -20.95
C MET A 1 9.86 -0.77 -21.29
N HIS A 2 9.12 0.34 -21.19
CA HIS A 2 9.67 1.68 -21.43
C HIS A 2 10.66 2.08 -20.34
N ASP A 3 11.68 2.86 -20.70
CA ASP A 3 12.77 3.22 -19.78
C ASP A 3 12.27 4.01 -18.55
N TYR A 4 11.28 4.88 -18.72
CA TYR A 4 10.66 5.59 -17.60
C TYR A 4 10.01 4.65 -16.56
N ILE A 5 9.47 3.51 -16.99
CA ILE A 5 8.88 2.51 -16.07
C ILE A 5 10.00 1.83 -15.31
N ARG A 6 11.08 1.43 -15.99
CA ARG A 6 12.23 0.78 -15.36
C ARG A 6 12.83 1.68 -14.27
N GLU A 7 13.10 2.93 -14.61
CA GLU A 7 13.68 3.90 -13.68
C GLU A 7 12.77 4.15 -12.48
N ARG A 8 11.46 4.35 -12.72
CA ARG A 8 10.47 4.50 -11.64
C ARG A 8 10.44 3.27 -10.74
N THR A 9 10.43 2.07 -11.31
CA THR A 9 10.38 0.82 -10.54
C THR A 9 11.59 0.68 -9.61
N ILE A 10 12.80 1.02 -10.09
CA ILE A 10 14.01 1.02 -9.26
C ILE A 10 13.89 2.06 -8.15
N LYS A 11 13.53 3.31 -8.47
CA LYS A 11 13.38 4.40 -7.48
C LYS A 11 12.40 4.06 -6.37
N ILE A 12 11.25 3.48 -6.72
CA ILE A 12 10.24 3.02 -5.75
C ILE A 12 10.82 1.89 -4.87
N GLY A 13 11.56 0.96 -5.46
CA GLY A 13 12.21 -0.16 -4.76
C GLY A 13 13.29 0.28 -3.78
N GLU A 14 14.11 1.26 -4.14
CA GLU A 14 15.12 1.84 -3.24
C GLU A 14 14.45 2.61 -2.10
N TYR A 15 13.46 3.43 -2.44
CA TYR A 15 12.75 4.26 -1.47
C TYR A 15 12.02 3.45 -0.39
N ILE A 16 11.37 2.33 -0.74
CA ILE A 16 10.72 1.48 0.26
C ILE A 16 11.75 0.81 1.19
N VAL A 17 12.93 0.46 0.67
CA VAL A 17 14.00 -0.12 1.50
C VAL A 17 14.55 0.90 2.48
N GLU A 18 14.75 2.14 2.03
CA GLU A 18 15.23 3.24 2.87
C GLU A 18 14.21 3.65 3.94
N THR A 19 12.96 3.89 3.53
CA THR A 19 11.94 4.47 4.43
C THR A 19 11.12 3.46 5.19
N ARG A 20 11.07 2.20 4.72
CA ARG A 20 10.16 1.15 5.22
C ARG A 20 8.69 1.61 5.25
N ASN A 21 8.31 2.48 4.32
CA ASN A 21 6.96 3.00 4.21
C ASN A 21 5.99 1.97 3.59
N THR A 22 4.69 2.17 3.84
CA THR A 22 3.65 1.34 3.19
C THR A 22 3.51 1.70 1.71
N VAL A 23 3.06 0.74 0.89
CA VAL A 23 2.68 0.97 -0.51
C VAL A 23 1.71 2.15 -0.68
N ARG A 24 0.81 2.38 0.29
CA ARG A 24 -0.15 3.49 0.24
C ARG A 24 0.55 4.85 0.41
N THR A 25 1.51 4.94 1.32
CA THR A 25 2.31 6.14 1.55
C THR A 25 3.14 6.47 0.32
N ILE A 26 3.84 5.47 -0.21
CA ILE A 26 4.70 5.59 -1.39
C ILE A 26 3.87 6.03 -2.61
N ALA A 27 2.69 5.45 -2.82
CA ALA A 27 1.81 5.84 -3.92
C ALA A 27 1.48 7.34 -3.90
N ARG A 28 1.21 7.91 -2.72
CA ARG A 28 0.96 9.34 -2.56
C ARG A 28 2.20 10.19 -2.86
N GLU A 29 3.37 9.77 -2.39
CA GLU A 29 4.62 10.52 -2.57
C GLU A 29 5.10 10.50 -4.03
N PHE A 30 4.92 9.39 -4.73
CA PHE A 30 5.32 9.24 -6.13
C PHE A 30 4.23 9.67 -7.14
N GLY A 31 3.08 10.16 -6.65
CA GLY A 31 1.99 10.63 -7.51
C GLY A 31 1.38 9.54 -8.41
N VAL A 32 1.38 8.28 -7.96
CA VAL A 32 0.87 7.14 -8.72
C VAL A 32 -0.17 6.35 -7.93
N SER A 33 -0.94 5.50 -8.61
CA SER A 33 -1.90 4.65 -7.91
C SER A 33 -1.21 3.59 -7.06
N LYS A 34 -1.85 3.16 -5.97
CA LYS A 34 -1.40 2.02 -5.15
C LYS A 34 -1.17 0.77 -6.00
N SER A 35 -2.06 0.49 -6.96
CA SER A 35 -1.96 -0.67 -7.85
C SER A 35 -0.74 -0.58 -8.77
N THR A 36 -0.39 0.64 -9.21
CA THR A 36 0.84 0.90 -9.98
C THR A 36 2.08 0.56 -9.16
N VAL A 37 2.18 1.06 -7.93
CA VAL A 37 3.30 0.74 -7.03
C VAL A 37 3.40 -0.76 -6.77
N HIS A 38 2.26 -1.42 -6.52
CA HIS A 38 2.26 -2.87 -6.30
C HIS A 38 2.78 -3.63 -7.52
N LYS A 39 2.25 -3.34 -8.72
CA LYS A 39 2.70 -3.96 -9.97
C LYS A 39 4.19 -3.72 -10.22
N ASP A 40 4.67 -2.50 -9.96
CA ASP A 40 6.09 -2.17 -10.08
C ASP A 40 6.93 -3.02 -9.14
N LEU A 41 6.55 -3.14 -7.86
CA LEU A 41 7.34 -3.85 -6.86
C LEU A 41 7.26 -5.39 -6.97
N THR A 42 6.10 -5.94 -7.32
CA THR A 42 5.87 -7.40 -7.23
C THR A 42 5.98 -8.12 -8.56
N GLU A 43 5.80 -7.43 -9.69
CA GLU A 43 5.88 -8.04 -11.02
C GLU A 43 7.10 -7.55 -11.78
N ARG A 44 7.37 -6.24 -11.80
CA ARG A 44 8.42 -5.65 -12.66
C ARG A 44 9.79 -5.65 -11.99
N LEU A 45 9.87 -5.28 -10.72
CA LEU A 45 11.14 -5.17 -10.01
C LEU A 45 11.92 -6.50 -9.97
N PRO A 46 11.30 -7.68 -9.78
CA PRO A 46 12.02 -8.96 -9.86
C PRO A 46 12.70 -9.21 -11.22
N GLU A 47 12.11 -8.73 -12.33
CA GLU A 47 12.68 -8.86 -13.67
C GLU A 47 13.85 -7.88 -13.89
N ILE A 48 13.85 -6.73 -13.21
CA ILE A 48 14.83 -5.66 -13.38
C ILE A 48 16.01 -5.80 -12.42
N ASN A 49 15.71 -6.07 -11.15
CA ASN A 49 16.69 -6.15 -10.05
C ASN A 49 16.18 -7.16 -8.99
N PRO A 50 16.53 -8.45 -9.14
CA PRO A 50 16.10 -9.51 -8.23
C PRO A 50 16.56 -9.31 -6.78
N GLU A 51 17.77 -8.77 -6.58
CA GLU A 51 18.33 -8.53 -5.25
C GLU A 51 17.51 -7.47 -4.50
N LEU A 52 17.25 -6.34 -5.16
CA LEU A 52 16.40 -5.29 -4.61
C LEU A 52 14.99 -5.82 -4.33
N ALA A 53 14.42 -6.61 -5.23
CA ALA A 53 13.10 -7.23 -5.05
C ALA A 53 13.03 -8.12 -3.80
N SER A 54 14.09 -8.86 -3.48
CA SER A 54 14.15 -9.69 -2.27
C SER A 54 14.01 -8.85 -1.00
N ARG A 55 14.76 -7.75 -0.90
CA ARG A 55 14.68 -6.83 0.24
C ARG A 55 13.31 -6.17 0.35
N VAL A 56 12.74 -5.75 -0.78
CA VAL A 56 11.39 -5.19 -0.83
C VAL A 56 10.36 -6.20 -0.34
N LYS A 57 10.48 -7.46 -0.75
CA LYS A 57 9.56 -8.54 -0.36
C LYS A 57 9.50 -8.70 1.16
N GLU A 58 10.63 -8.70 1.85
CA GLU A 58 10.69 -8.80 3.31
C GLU A 58 9.90 -7.68 4.00
N ILE A 59 10.06 -6.44 3.52
CA ILE A 59 9.31 -5.29 4.03
C ILE A 59 7.82 -5.48 3.76
N LEU A 60 7.43 -5.82 2.53
CA LEU A 60 6.01 -6.05 2.20
C LEU A 60 5.38 -7.14 3.08
N GLU A 61 6.08 -8.22 3.37
CA GLU A 61 5.62 -9.29 4.26
C GLU A 61 5.50 -8.81 5.71
N TYR A 62 6.46 -8.04 6.22
CA TYR A 62 6.34 -7.39 7.53
C TYR A 62 5.08 -6.51 7.62
N HIS A 63 4.82 -5.68 6.61
CA HIS A 63 3.62 -4.84 6.60
C HIS A 63 2.31 -5.64 6.52
N LYS A 64 2.33 -6.83 5.89
CA LYS A 64 1.18 -7.75 5.89
C LYS A 64 0.96 -8.36 7.27
N SER A 65 2.02 -8.82 7.95
CA SER A 65 1.90 -9.49 9.25
C SER A 65 1.31 -8.57 10.31
N ILE A 66 1.67 -7.28 10.32
CA ILE A 66 1.16 -6.31 11.30
C ILE A 66 -0.09 -5.53 10.86
N ARG A 67 -0.70 -5.90 9.72
CA ARG A 67 -1.87 -5.18 9.19
C ARG A 67 -3.03 -5.13 10.17
N HIS A 68 -3.27 -6.22 10.90
CA HIS A 68 -4.38 -6.34 11.84
C HIS A 68 -4.27 -5.32 12.98
N LEU A 69 -3.06 -5.06 13.49
CA LEU A 69 -2.80 -4.03 14.50
C LEU A 69 -3.18 -2.65 13.99
N ARG A 70 -2.71 -2.29 12.79
CA ARG A 70 -3.06 -1.01 12.13
C ARG A 70 -4.55 -0.90 11.84
N GLY A 71 -5.22 -2.00 11.49
CA GLY A 71 -6.67 -2.05 11.29
C GLY A 71 -7.47 -1.78 12.57
N GLY A 72 -6.99 -2.31 13.70
CA GLY A 72 -7.55 -2.00 15.02
C GLY A 72 -7.41 -0.52 15.37
N GLU A 73 -6.22 0.07 15.16
CA GLU A 73 -5.99 1.50 15.36
C GLU A 73 -6.85 2.38 14.45
N ALA A 74 -7.00 2.01 13.17
CA ALA A 74 -7.86 2.73 12.24
C ALA A 74 -9.33 2.74 12.70
N THR A 75 -9.83 1.60 13.17
CA THR A 75 -11.17 1.47 13.75
C THR A 75 -11.29 2.35 14.99
N LYS A 76 -10.36 2.25 15.94
CA LYS A 76 -10.34 3.08 17.16
C LYS A 76 -10.36 4.58 16.84
N ASN A 77 -9.54 5.02 15.88
CA ASN A 77 -9.46 6.42 15.47
C ASN A 77 -10.75 6.89 14.79
N LYS A 78 -11.39 6.04 13.98
CA LYS A 78 -12.69 6.34 13.35
C LYS A 78 -13.77 6.68 14.39
N TYR A 79 -13.86 5.90 15.47
CA TYR A 79 -14.85 6.14 16.53
C TYR A 79 -14.45 7.29 17.48
N ARG A 80 -13.15 7.47 17.78
CA ARG A 80 -12.67 8.60 18.61
C ARG A 80 -12.87 9.96 17.94
N ASN A 81 -12.68 10.04 16.63
CA ASN A 81 -12.75 11.30 15.89
C ASN A 81 -14.19 11.67 15.47
N GLY A 82 -15.21 11.04 16.04
CA GLY A 82 -16.62 11.38 15.82
C GLY A 82 -17.13 11.14 14.40
N GLN A 83 -16.36 10.49 13.51
CA GLN A 83 -16.86 10.02 12.22
C GLN A 83 -17.65 8.73 12.44
N SER A 84 -18.81 8.89 13.06
CA SER A 84 -19.89 7.91 13.04
C SER A 84 -20.32 7.73 11.58
N SER A 85 -19.66 6.82 10.85
CA SER A 85 -20.32 6.22 9.70
C SER A 85 -21.43 5.34 10.28
N SER A 86 -22.56 5.95 10.61
CA SER A 86 -23.80 5.24 10.84
C SER A 86 -24.04 4.32 9.64
N PRO A 87 -24.38 3.03 9.83
CA PRO A 87 -24.87 2.22 8.73
C PRO A 87 -26.21 2.82 8.31
N ARG A 88 -26.21 3.69 7.29
CA ARG A 88 -27.45 4.22 6.70
C ARG A 88 -28.14 3.09 5.94
N THR A 89 -29.10 2.49 6.63
CA THR A 89 -30.35 1.92 6.12
C THR A 89 -30.26 0.59 5.36
N MET A 90 -30.41 -0.51 6.11
CA MET A 90 -31.25 -1.62 5.66
C MET A 90 -32.51 -1.65 6.53
N VAL A 91 -33.56 -0.96 6.08
CA VAL A 91 -34.93 -1.41 6.36
C VAL A 91 -35.75 -1.14 5.12
N ASN A 92 -35.97 -2.20 4.35
CA ASN A 92 -37.12 -2.30 3.48
C ASN A 92 -38.35 -2.38 4.40
N THR A 93 -39.30 -1.46 4.30
CA THR A 93 -40.64 -1.65 4.85
C THR A 93 -41.62 -0.98 3.91
N LEU A 94 -42.32 -1.86 3.19
CA LEU A 94 -43.61 -1.70 2.53
C LEU A 94 -44.35 -0.40 2.86
N LEU A 95 -44.66 0.39 1.81
CA LEU A 95 -45.97 0.96 1.51
C LEU A 95 -46.02 1.28 0.00
#